data_AF-A0A661JV76-F1
#
_entry.id   AF-A0A661JV76-F1
#
_cell.length_a   1.000
_cell.length_b   1.000
_cell.length_c   1.000
_cell.angle_alpha   90.00
_cell.angle_beta   90.00
_cell.angle_gamma   90.00
#
_symmetry.space_group_name_H-M   'P 1'
#
loop_
_entity.id
_entity.type
_entity.pdbx_description
1 polymer ?
#
loop_
_entity_poly.entity_id
_entity_poly.type
_entity_poly.pdbx_seq_one_letter_code
_entity_poly.pdbx_strand_id
1 'polypeptide(L)'
;AVKNLVDRGFIKHERYGSLSLTGKGRLIAEKVSERHRVLFEFFHKVLGVESETAGKDACMVEHYISPETKKRLFKFIEFVHRFPSEEKDPRWLDHFRSYLATGRTDICAGTKEKAL
;
A
#
# COMPACT_ATOMS: atom_id res chain seq x y z
N ALA A 1 2.79 26.29 -7.63
CA ALA A 1 3.03 24.84 -7.85
C ALA A 1 3.30 24.51 -9.33
N VAL A 2 2.36 24.76 -10.25
CA VAL A 2 2.46 24.34 -11.68
C VAL A 2 3.69 24.90 -12.41
N LYS A 3 3.99 26.20 -12.28
CA LYS A 3 5.18 26.83 -12.89
C LYS A 3 6.48 26.10 -12.53
N ASN A 4 6.62 25.71 -11.27
CA ASN A 4 7.77 24.94 -10.77
C ASN A 4 7.90 23.55 -11.43
N LEU A 5 6.78 22.91 -11.76
CA LEU A 5 6.77 21.61 -12.45
C LEU A 5 7.12 21.76 -13.94
N VAL A 6 6.72 22.87 -14.55
CA VAL A 6 7.12 23.25 -15.92
C VAL A 6 8.62 23.54 -15.97
N ASP A 7 9.13 24.36 -15.05
CA ASP A 7 10.55 24.74 -14.97
C ASP A 7 11.46 23.51 -14.75
N ARG A 8 10.98 22.49 -14.02
CA ARG A 8 11.70 21.22 -13.80
C ARG A 8 11.55 20.21 -14.95
N GLY A 9 10.80 20.56 -15.99
CA GLY A 9 10.56 19.76 -17.19
C GLY A 9 9.65 18.55 -16.96
N PHE A 10 8.79 18.58 -15.95
CA PHE A 10 7.83 17.49 -15.67
C PHE A 10 6.51 17.65 -16.38
N ILE A 11 6.11 18.90 -16.66
CA ILE A 11 4.85 19.23 -17.33
C ILE A 11 5.14 20.11 -18.54
N LYS A 12 4.45 19.85 -19.65
CA LYS A 12 4.35 20.74 -20.81
C LYS A 12 3.07 21.55 -20.68
N HIS A 13 3.21 22.87 -20.86
CA HIS A 13 2.10 23.80 -20.90
C HIS A 13 2.02 24.37 -22.32
N GLU A 14 0.99 23.99 -23.07
CA GLU A 14 0.70 24.59 -24.35
C GLU A 14 0.00 25.95 -24.13
N ARG A 15 0.33 26.96 -24.95
CA ARG A 15 -0.13 28.35 -24.77
C ARG A 15 -1.66 28.52 -24.63
N TYR A 16 -2.44 27.55 -25.13
CA TYR A 16 -3.91 27.49 -25.03
C TYR A 16 -4.42 26.05 -24.78
N GLY A 17 -3.61 25.17 -24.20
CA GLY A 17 -3.91 23.73 -24.11
C GLY A 17 -3.88 23.15 -22.69
N SER A 18 -4.16 21.86 -22.60
CA SER A 18 -4.14 21.12 -21.34
C SER A 18 -2.70 20.90 -20.85
N LEU A 19 -2.54 20.81 -19.52
CA LEU A 19 -1.28 20.42 -18.91
C LEU A 19 -1.04 18.94 -19.19
N SER A 20 0.09 18.60 -19.80
CA SER A 20 0.47 17.21 -20.09
C SER A 20 1.80 16.84 -19.44
N LEU A 21 1.90 15.61 -18.92
CA LEU A 21 3.17 15.10 -18.38
C LEU A 21 4.17 14.89 -19.52
N THR A 22 5.40 15.34 -19.32
CA THR A 22 6.52 14.92 -20.16
C THR A 22 6.87 13.45 -19.85
N GLY A 23 7.71 12.81 -20.67
CA GLY A 23 8.22 11.46 -20.33
C GLY A 23 8.89 11.42 -18.94
N LYS A 24 9.66 12.45 -18.59
CA LYS A 24 10.25 12.62 -17.26
C LYS A 24 9.19 12.78 -16.16
N GLY A 25 8.16 13.58 -16.41
CA GLY A 25 7.03 13.75 -15.49
C GLY A 25 6.25 12.46 -15.28
N ARG A 26 6.04 11.68 -16.35
CA ARG A 26 5.35 10.39 -16.31
C ARG A 26 6.06 9.38 -15.41
N LEU A 27 7.38 9.23 -15.54
CA LEU A 27 8.16 8.32 -14.68
C LEU A 27 8.06 8.67 -13.19
N ILE A 28 7.97 9.97 -12.86
CA ILE A 28 7.80 10.40 -11.46
C ILE A 28 6.35 10.18 -11.01
N ALA A 29 5.38 10.49 -11.86
CA ALA A 29 3.96 10.28 -11.58
C ALA A 29 3.66 8.80 -11.35
N GLU A 30 4.21 7.90 -12.17
CA GLU A 30 4.13 6.45 -12.00
C GLU A 30 4.71 6.03 -10.65
N LYS A 31 5.89 6.54 -10.27
CA LYS A 31 6.45 6.26 -8.94
C LYS A 31 5.57 6.78 -7.80
N VAL A 32 4.93 7.94 -7.93
CA VAL A 32 3.97 8.43 -6.92
C VAL A 32 2.75 7.51 -6.87
N SER A 33 2.15 7.22 -8.01
CA SER A 33 0.95 6.39 -8.11
C SER A 33 1.18 4.98 -7.57
N GLU A 34 2.33 4.37 -7.88
CA GLU A 34 2.67 3.04 -7.38
C GLU A 34 2.79 3.01 -5.86
N ARG A 35 3.41 4.04 -5.27
CA ARG A 35 3.56 4.16 -3.81
C ARG A 35 2.22 4.29 -3.10
N HIS A 36 1.36 5.14 -3.63
CA HIS A 36 -0.01 5.29 -3.14
C HIS A 36 -0.77 3.96 -3.24
N ARG A 37 -0.69 3.29 -4.40
CA ARG A 37 -1.34 1.99 -4.64
C ARG A 37 -0.93 0.94 -3.61
N VAL A 38 0.37 0.80 -3.36
CA VAL A 38 0.87 -0.23 -2.44
C VAL A 38 0.43 0.05 -0.99
N LEU A 39 0.44 1.31 -0.54
CA LEU A 39 -0.10 1.67 0.78
C LEU A 39 -1.61 1.45 0.88
N PHE A 40 -2.35 1.84 -0.16
CA PHE A 40 -3.79 1.62 -0.24
C PHE A 40 -4.11 0.13 -0.14
N GLU A 41 -3.43 -0.72 -0.91
CA GLU A 41 -3.62 -2.16 -0.87
C GLU A 41 -3.32 -2.74 0.51
N PHE A 42 -2.27 -2.27 1.18
CA PHE A 42 -1.98 -2.68 2.55
C PHE A 42 -3.10 -2.30 3.52
N PHE A 43 -3.49 -1.02 3.57
CA PHE A 43 -4.54 -0.58 4.49
C PHE A 43 -5.87 -1.27 4.22
N HIS A 44 -6.25 -1.42 2.95
CA HIS A 44 -7.53 -2.01 2.60
C HIS A 44 -7.52 -3.54 2.68
N LYS A 45 -6.60 -4.21 1.98
CA LYS A 45 -6.61 -5.68 1.83
C LYS A 45 -6.02 -6.43 3.02
N VAL A 46 -5.04 -5.82 3.71
CA VAL A 46 -4.35 -6.44 4.85
C VAL A 46 -4.97 -5.99 6.17
N LEU A 47 -5.11 -4.68 6.39
CA LEU A 47 -5.67 -4.15 7.64
C LEU A 47 -7.21 -4.12 7.68
N GLY A 48 -7.88 -4.30 6.54
CA GLY A 48 -9.34 -4.27 6.48
C GLY A 48 -9.95 -2.87 6.65
N VAL A 49 -9.19 -1.81 6.39
CA VAL A 49 -9.67 -0.43 6.47
C VAL A 49 -10.60 -0.15 5.28
N GLU A 50 -11.71 0.55 5.53
CA GLU A 50 -12.64 0.99 4.48
C GLU A 50 -11.92 1.74 3.35
N SER A 51 -12.30 1.48 2.10
CA SER A 51 -11.59 1.94 0.90
C SER A 51 -11.35 3.46 0.89
N GLU A 52 -12.37 4.25 1.26
CA GLU A 52 -12.24 5.71 1.32
C GLU A 52 -11.18 6.16 2.34
N THR A 53 -11.18 5.54 3.52
CA THR A 53 -10.22 5.83 4.60
C THR A 53 -8.82 5.36 4.21
N ALA A 54 -8.71 4.15 3.65
CA ALA A 54 -7.45 3.60 3.15
C ALA A 54 -6.80 4.50 2.09
N GLY A 55 -7.59 5.08 1.19
CA GLY A 55 -7.09 6.03 0.19
C GLY A 55 -6.59 7.34 0.79
N LYS A 56 -7.35 7.90 1.74
CA LYS A 56 -6.93 9.12 2.47
C LYS A 56 -5.64 8.86 3.25
N ASP A 57 -5.57 7.76 3.98
CA ASP A 57 -4.41 7.39 4.78
C ASP A 57 -3.18 7.10 3.93
N ALA A 58 -3.33 6.41 2.79
CA ALA A 58 -2.24 6.16 1.85
C ALA A 58 -1.60 7.47 1.36
N CYS A 59 -2.43 8.46 1.00
CA CYS A 59 -1.98 9.79 0.59
C CYS A 59 -1.25 10.52 1.72
N MET A 60 -1.80 10.50 2.95
CA MET A 60 -1.14 11.16 4.08
C MET A 60 0.19 10.48 4.41
N VAL A 61 0.17 9.16 4.66
CA VAL A 61 1.33 8.40 5.13
C VAL A 61 2.49 8.48 4.15
N GLU A 62 2.25 8.44 2.83
CA GLU A 62 3.35 8.52 1.86
C GLU A 62 4.16 9.82 1.94
N HIS A 63 3.56 10.91 2.42
CA HIS A 63 4.21 12.21 2.55
C HIS A 63 4.97 12.40 3.87
N TYR A 64 4.64 11.65 4.92
CA TYR A 64 5.21 11.86 6.27
C TYR A 64 6.25 10.82 6.70
N ILE A 65 6.31 9.65 6.05
CA ILE A 65 7.28 8.62 6.44
C ILE A 65 8.66 8.82 5.81
N SER A 66 9.70 8.44 6.56
CA SER A 66 11.08 8.49 6.08
C SER A 66 11.31 7.63 4.82
N PRO A 67 12.30 7.95 3.98
CA PRO A 67 12.67 7.10 2.83
C PRO A 67 13.00 5.65 3.21
N GLU A 68 13.59 5.44 4.39
CA GLU A 68 13.96 4.10 4.88
C GLU A 68 12.71 3.30 5.30
N THR A 69 11.80 3.91 6.07
CA THR A 69 10.51 3.31 6.45
C THR A 69 9.72 2.93 5.20
N LYS A 70 9.65 3.85 4.24
CA LYS A 70 8.97 3.67 2.96
C LYS A 70 9.51 2.45 2.20
N LYS A 71 10.84 2.34 2.07
CA LYS A 71 11.49 1.22 1.40
C LYS A 71 11.19 -0.12 2.07
N ARG A 72 11.25 -0.19 3.41
CA ARG A 72 10.97 -1.42 4.15
C ARG A 72 9.50 -1.82 4.08
N LEU A 73 8.60 -0.85 4.21
CA LEU A 73 7.17 -1.07 4.14
C LEU A 73 6.75 -1.61 2.77
N PHE A 74 7.24 -1.02 1.68
CA PHE A 74 6.94 -1.54 0.34
C PHE A 74 7.47 -2.95 0.12
N LYS A 75 8.70 -3.25 0.54
CA LYS A 75 9.22 -4.62 0.47
C LYS A 75 8.40 -5.61 1.29
N PHE A 76 7.90 -5.19 2.45
CA PHE A 76 7.03 -6.03 3.27
C PHE A 76 5.70 -6.29 2.57
N ILE A 77 5.06 -5.27 2.01
CA ILE A 77 3.79 -5.42 1.30
C ILE A 77 3.97 -6.28 0.04
N GLU A 78 5.03 -6.07 -0.74
CA GLU A 78 5.42 -6.96 -1.84
C GLU A 78 5.62 -8.40 -1.36
N PHE A 79 6.29 -8.61 -0.23
CA PHE A 79 6.49 -9.94 0.36
C PHE A 79 5.16 -10.61 0.74
N VAL A 80 4.24 -9.87 1.36
CA VAL A 80 2.89 -10.35 1.69
C VAL A 80 2.14 -10.79 0.43
N HIS A 81 2.28 -10.04 -0.67
CA HIS A 81 1.64 -10.36 -1.96
C HIS A 81 2.41 -11.36 -2.83
N ARG A 82 3.65 -11.73 -2.47
CA ARG A 82 4.49 -12.65 -3.27
C ARG A 82 4.13 -14.13 -3.06
N PHE A 83 3.28 -14.43 -2.09
CA PHE A 83 2.74 -15.78 -1.85
C PHE A 83 1.22 -15.85 -1.99
N PRO A 84 0.62 -15.49 -3.15
CA PRO A 84 -0.68 -16.01 -3.48
C PRO A 84 -0.45 -17.48 -3.84
N SER A 85 -0.65 -18.40 -2.90
CA SER A 85 -0.99 -19.77 -3.34
C SER A 85 -2.24 -19.60 -4.20
N GLU A 86 -2.27 -20.20 -5.40
CA GLU A 86 -3.09 -19.78 -6.57
C GLU A 86 -4.60 -19.51 -6.36
N GLU A 87 -5.13 -19.66 -5.15
CA GLU A 87 -6.53 -19.41 -4.79
C GLU A 87 -6.76 -18.67 -3.46
N LYS A 88 -5.75 -18.48 -2.57
CA LYS A 88 -5.99 -18.00 -1.19
C LYS A 88 -4.88 -17.13 -0.60
N ASP A 89 -5.33 -16.16 0.20
CA ASP A 89 -4.48 -15.32 1.06
C ASP A 89 -3.67 -16.18 2.06
N PRO A 90 -2.54 -15.67 2.58
CA PRO A 90 -1.77 -16.39 3.59
C PRO A 90 -2.62 -16.73 4.84
N ARG A 91 -2.46 -17.94 5.40
CA ARG A 91 -3.21 -18.39 6.60
C ARG A 91 -3.18 -17.39 7.77
N TRP A 92 -2.06 -16.70 7.97
CA TRP A 92 -1.95 -15.70 9.03
C TRP A 92 -2.88 -14.50 8.80
N LEU A 93 -3.17 -14.15 7.54
CA LEU A 93 -4.05 -13.04 7.20
C LEU A 93 -5.51 -13.40 7.50
N ASP A 94 -5.91 -14.64 7.22
CA ASP A 94 -7.23 -15.15 7.64
C ASP A 94 -7.37 -15.15 9.16
N HIS A 95 -6.34 -15.59 9.88
CA HIS A 95 -6.33 -15.52 11.35
C HIS A 95 -6.41 -14.08 11.85
N PHE A 96 -5.70 -13.15 11.22
CA PHE A 96 -5.76 -11.74 11.57
C PHE A 96 -7.15 -11.14 11.33
N ARG A 97 -7.80 -11.49 10.22
CA ARG A 97 -9.19 -11.08 9.94
C ARG A 97 -10.18 -11.64 10.97
N SER A 98 -10.02 -12.91 11.37
CA SER A 98 -10.80 -13.49 12.46
C SER A 98 -10.58 -12.75 13.79
N TYR A 99 -9.33 -12.40 14.09
CA TYR A 99 -8.98 -11.63 15.28
C TYR A 99 -9.65 -10.24 15.28
N LEU A 100 -9.66 -9.53 14.14
CA LEU A 100 -10.34 -8.24 14.02
C LEU A 100 -11.85 -8.35 14.33
N ALA A 101 -12.49 -9.46 13.94
CA ALA A 101 -13.92 -9.68 14.16
C ALA A 101 -14.26 -10.16 15.59
N THR A 102 -13.37 -10.95 16.21
CA THR A 102 -13.68 -11.70 17.44
C THR A 102 -12.87 -11.27 18.67
N GLY A 103 -11.77 -10.56 18.47
CA GLY A 103 -10.78 -10.24 19.51
C GLY A 103 -9.98 -11.43 20.04
N ARG A 104 -10.12 -12.63 19.43
CA ARG A 104 -9.48 -13.87 19.88
C ARG A 104 -8.38 -14.30 18.92
N THR A 105 -7.25 -14.72 19.48
CA THR A 105 -6.12 -15.26 18.74
C THR A 105 -6.18 -16.77 18.87
N ASP A 106 -6.89 -17.45 17.98
CA ASP A 106 -7.11 -18.90 18.04
C ASP A 106 -5.86 -19.70 17.61
N ILE A 107 -4.67 -19.25 18.01
CA ILE A 107 -3.39 -19.79 17.53
C ILE A 107 -3.06 -21.13 18.21
N CYS A 108 -3.91 -21.63 19.11
CA CYS A 108 -3.66 -22.86 19.86
C CYS A 108 -4.88 -23.80 19.90
N ALA A 109 -5.00 -24.66 18.90
CA ALA A 109 -5.65 -25.98 19.06
C ALA A 109 -4.78 -27.03 18.36
N GLY A 110 -3.56 -27.24 18.87
CA GLY A 110 -2.59 -28.05 18.15
C GLY A 110 -1.31 -28.43 18.89
N THR A 111 -1.34 -28.69 20.20
CA THR A 111 -0.45 -29.71 20.79
C THR A 111 -1.17 -30.34 21.99
N LYS A 112 -1.37 -31.66 21.94
CA LYS A 112 -2.07 -32.44 22.96
C LYS A 112 -1.33 -32.35 24.29
N GLU A 113 -1.98 -31.84 25.32
CA GLU A 113 -1.58 -32.14 26.70
C GLU A 113 -2.24 -33.47 27.06
N LYS A 114 -1.49 -34.58 26.95
CA LYS A 114 -1.86 -35.81 27.65
C LYS A 114 -1.64 -35.54 29.13
N ALA A 115 -2.69 -35.21 29.84
CA ALA A 115 -2.70 -35.31 31.30
C ALA A 115 -2.51 -36.79 31.67
N LEU A 116 -1.49 -37.03 32.50
CA LEU A 116 -1.13 -38.32 33.08
C LEU A 116 -2.03 -38.62 34.29
#